data_AF-A0A2M7Z9N0-F1
#
_entry.id   AF-A0A2M7Z9N0-F1
#
_cell.length_a   1.000
_cell.length_b   1.000
_cell.length_c   1.000
_cell.angle_alpha   90.00
_cell.angle_beta   90.00
_cell.angle_gamma   90.00
#
_symmetry.space_group_name_H-M   'P 1'
#
loop_
_entity.id
_entity.type
_entity.pdbx_description
1 polymer ?
#
loop_
_entity_poly.entity_id
_entity_poly.type
_entity_poly.pdbx_seq_one_letter_code
_entity_poly.pdbx_strand_id
1 'polypeptide(L)'
;MVKYNHKTIEKKWQGFWDKNKVFEVKEDNTKKKFYGLIEFPYPSGDGLHTGHLRSNTAMDIICRQRRMAGYNVLYPIGFDAFGLPAENYAIKVGVKPQISIAKNIKTFTKQLKESGFSFDWSRVFSTTDPEYYKWTQWIFVQLFKQGLAYKKKENINWCISCKIGLANEEVVNGACERCGGEVVMKEKEQWLLKITKYADRLIDDLDKVDYLERIKTQQINWIGKSVGAEVRFKITTPARSADLATPPSKGGDYLPVFTT
;
A
#
# COMPACT_ATOMS: atom_id res chain seq x y z
N MET A 1 45.76 8.08 22.89
CA MET A 1 44.78 8.20 21.79
C MET A 1 43.45 8.68 22.34
N VAL A 2 42.80 9.63 21.68
CA VAL A 2 41.44 10.04 22.06
C VAL A 2 40.46 8.93 21.62
N LYS A 3 39.63 8.43 22.53
CA LYS A 3 38.64 7.38 22.24
C LYS A 3 37.51 7.95 21.38
N TYR A 4 37.05 7.18 20.39
CA TYR A 4 35.90 7.56 19.57
C TYR A 4 34.65 7.77 20.44
N ASN A 5 34.01 8.93 20.31
CA ASN A 5 32.79 9.30 21.03
C ASN A 5 31.67 9.65 20.04
N HIS A 6 30.87 8.64 19.68
CA HIS A 6 29.74 8.78 18.75
C HIS A 6 28.74 9.86 19.21
N LYS A 7 28.45 9.95 20.52
CA LYS A 7 27.47 10.91 21.07
C LYS A 7 27.80 12.37 20.73
N THR A 8 29.08 12.70 20.63
CA THR A 8 29.55 14.04 20.26
C THR A 8 29.68 14.18 18.74
N ILE A 9 30.26 13.19 18.08
CA ILE A 9 30.60 13.25 16.65
C ILE A 9 29.34 13.19 15.77
N GLU A 10 28.41 12.30 16.06
CA GLU A 10 27.17 12.12 15.26
C GLU A 10 26.30 13.36 15.33
N LYS A 11 26.03 13.88 16.54
CA LYS A 11 25.25 15.12 16.73
C LYS A 11 25.86 16.31 15.99
N LYS A 12 27.19 16.45 16.01
CA LYS A 12 27.90 17.51 15.28
C LYS A 12 27.60 17.44 13.78
N TRP A 13 27.77 16.27 13.15
CA TRP A 13 27.61 16.12 11.71
C TRP A 13 26.15 16.14 11.26
N GLN A 14 25.25 15.52 12.02
CA GLN A 14 23.80 15.60 11.78
C GLN A 14 23.32 17.06 11.84
N GLY A 15 23.74 17.82 12.86
CA GLY A 15 23.43 19.25 12.97
C GLY A 15 24.02 20.08 11.83
N PHE A 16 25.24 19.75 11.38
CA PHE A 16 25.84 20.38 10.21
C PHE A 16 25.01 20.12 8.94
N TRP A 17 24.61 18.88 8.67
CA TRP A 17 23.84 18.54 7.47
C TRP A 17 22.46 19.19 7.46
N ASP A 18 21.75 19.20 8.60
CA ASP A 18 20.42 19.81 8.75
C ASP A 18 20.50 21.33 8.56
N LYS A 19 21.44 22.01 9.26
CA LYS A 19 21.63 23.46 9.14
C LYS A 19 21.97 23.90 7.71
N ASN A 20 22.81 23.14 7.02
CA ASN A 20 23.25 23.47 5.67
C ASN A 20 22.36 22.86 4.57
N LYS A 21 21.25 22.20 4.93
CA LYS A 21 20.31 21.57 3.99
C LYS A 21 21.02 20.67 2.97
N VAL A 22 22.04 19.93 3.41
CA VAL A 22 22.98 19.19 2.53
C VAL A 22 22.28 18.15 1.65
N PHE A 23 21.13 17.63 2.10
CA PHE A 23 20.37 16.61 1.40
C PHE A 23 19.09 17.12 0.74
N GLU A 24 18.79 18.43 0.84
CA GLU A 24 17.66 19.05 0.14
C GLU A 24 17.93 19.06 -1.37
N VAL A 25 17.04 18.48 -2.16
CA VAL A 25 17.21 18.36 -3.61
C VAL A 25 16.48 19.49 -4.31
N LYS A 26 17.15 20.09 -5.30
CA LYS A 26 16.55 21.03 -6.25
C LYS A 26 16.50 20.37 -7.62
N GLU A 27 15.49 20.69 -8.40
CA GLU A 27 15.37 20.26 -9.78
C GLU A 27 16.51 20.90 -10.59
N ASP A 28 17.48 20.07 -10.99
CA ASP A 28 18.67 20.45 -11.75
C ASP A 28 18.79 19.52 -12.95
N ASN A 29 18.43 20.03 -14.13
CA ASN A 29 18.43 19.28 -15.38
C ASN A 29 19.84 19.09 -15.97
N THR A 30 20.87 19.71 -15.39
CA THR A 30 22.27 19.52 -15.83
C THR A 30 22.90 18.25 -15.27
N LYS A 31 22.29 17.67 -14.23
CA LYS A 31 22.77 16.47 -13.54
C LYS A 31 21.89 15.27 -13.85
N LYS A 32 22.48 14.07 -13.84
CA LYS A 32 21.72 12.83 -13.91
C LYS A 32 20.87 12.68 -12.64
N LYS A 33 19.56 12.52 -12.78
CA LYS A 33 18.66 12.28 -11.65
C LYS A 33 18.83 10.88 -11.07
N PHE A 34 18.63 10.75 -9.77
CA PHE A 34 18.47 9.48 -9.09
C PHE A 34 17.39 9.64 -8.01
N TYR A 35 16.42 8.74 -7.98
CA TYR A 35 15.37 8.70 -6.98
C TYR A 35 15.51 7.43 -6.16
N GLY A 36 16.08 7.54 -4.96
CA GLY A 36 16.10 6.47 -3.97
C GLY A 36 14.83 6.50 -3.14
N LEU A 37 14.12 5.38 -3.04
CA LEU A 37 12.89 5.29 -2.27
C LEU A 37 12.87 3.99 -1.48
N ILE A 38 12.44 4.09 -0.23
CA ILE A 38 12.05 2.95 0.61
C ILE A 38 10.61 3.19 1.03
N GLU A 39 9.83 2.12 1.13
CA GLU A 39 8.47 2.16 1.66
C GLU A 39 8.47 2.89 3.02
N PHE A 40 7.66 3.94 3.08
CA PHE A 40 7.63 4.86 4.21
C PHE A 40 6.83 4.24 5.37
N PRO A 41 7.22 4.48 6.63
CA PRO A 41 6.75 3.69 7.75
C PRO A 41 5.29 4.00 8.15
N TYR A 42 4.60 2.98 8.65
CA TYR A 42 3.40 3.14 9.45
C TYR A 42 3.78 3.70 10.84
N PRO A 43 3.23 4.85 11.29
CA PRO A 43 3.46 5.39 12.63
C PRO A 43 2.56 4.66 13.65
N SER A 44 2.56 3.34 13.65
CA SER A 44 1.67 2.45 14.42
C SER A 44 2.36 1.73 15.59
N GLY A 45 3.46 2.27 16.10
CA GLY A 45 4.22 1.74 17.22
C GLY A 45 4.91 2.83 18.04
N ASP A 46 5.52 2.44 19.16
CA ASP A 46 6.19 3.38 20.09
C ASP A 46 7.49 3.99 19.50
N GLY A 47 7.98 3.45 18.39
CA GLY A 47 9.18 3.90 17.69
C GLY A 47 9.58 2.98 16.53
N LEU A 48 10.67 3.32 15.85
CA LEU A 48 11.29 2.48 14.84
C LEU A 48 11.80 1.17 15.46
N HIS A 49 11.55 0.05 14.78
CA HIS A 49 12.30 -1.20 14.98
C HIS A 49 13.50 -1.33 14.00
N THR A 50 14.37 -2.31 14.26
CA THR A 50 15.60 -2.59 13.48
C THR A 50 15.34 -2.85 11.99
N GLY A 51 14.19 -3.43 11.64
CA GLY A 51 13.76 -3.59 10.25
C GLY A 51 13.75 -2.27 9.45
N HIS A 52 13.26 -1.17 10.03
CA HIS A 52 13.29 0.15 9.36
C HIS A 52 14.72 0.62 9.12
N LEU A 53 15.61 0.42 10.09
CA LEU A 53 17.01 0.84 9.97
C LEU A 53 17.73 0.05 8.88
N ARG A 54 17.45 -1.24 8.74
CA ARG A 54 18.07 -2.11 7.73
C ARG A 54 17.84 -1.58 6.31
N SER A 55 16.57 -1.39 5.92
CA SER A 55 16.22 -0.97 4.56
C SER A 55 16.69 0.46 4.27
N ASN A 56 16.53 1.37 5.23
CA ASN A 56 16.98 2.76 5.07
C ASN A 56 18.50 2.88 5.02
N THR A 57 19.24 2.11 5.81
CA THR A 57 20.71 2.11 5.74
C THR A 57 21.20 1.66 4.36
N ALA A 58 20.60 0.61 3.79
CA ALA A 58 20.97 0.11 2.47
C ALA A 58 20.76 1.19 1.39
N MET A 59 19.59 1.84 1.37
CA MET A 59 19.31 2.91 0.41
C MET A 59 20.14 4.17 0.68
N ASP A 60 20.39 4.52 1.93
CA ASP A 60 21.20 5.70 2.30
C ASP A 60 22.64 5.60 1.77
N ILE A 61 23.24 4.41 1.85
CA ILE A 61 24.56 4.13 1.27
C ILE A 61 24.55 4.41 -0.24
N ILE A 62 23.54 3.91 -0.96
CA ILE A 62 23.39 4.13 -2.41
C ILE A 62 23.19 5.62 -2.70
N CYS A 63 22.28 6.28 -1.98
CA CYS A 63 22.00 7.70 -2.16
C CYS A 63 23.24 8.57 -1.93
N ARG A 64 24.02 8.30 -0.88
CA ARG A 64 25.28 9.01 -0.62
C ARG A 64 26.32 8.77 -1.70
N GLN A 65 26.50 7.52 -2.11
CA GLN A 65 27.40 7.16 -3.22
C GLN A 65 27.00 7.88 -4.52
N ARG A 66 25.70 7.91 -4.86
CA ARG A 66 25.18 8.61 -6.05
C ARG A 66 25.41 10.12 -5.98
N ARG A 67 25.20 10.76 -4.81
CA ARG A 67 25.53 12.19 -4.63
C ARG A 67 27.02 12.45 -4.86
N MET A 68 27.90 11.60 -4.32
CA MET A 68 29.35 11.71 -4.54
C MET A 68 29.76 11.47 -6.00
N ALA A 69 28.99 10.67 -6.74
CA ALA A 69 29.16 10.48 -8.17
C ALA A 69 28.52 11.59 -9.04
N GLY A 70 28.07 12.70 -8.43
CA GLY A 70 27.55 13.87 -9.14
C GLY A 70 26.08 13.80 -9.56
N TYR A 71 25.31 12.80 -9.09
CA TYR A 71 23.88 12.71 -9.38
C TYR A 71 23.08 13.74 -8.58
N ASN A 72 21.95 14.16 -9.16
CA ASN A 72 20.91 14.88 -8.45
C ASN A 72 19.99 13.89 -7.74
N VAL A 73 20.17 13.71 -6.43
CA VAL A 73 19.55 12.63 -5.66
C VAL A 73 18.36 13.13 -4.85
N LEU A 74 17.18 12.62 -5.18
CA LEU A 74 16.00 12.67 -4.31
C LEU A 74 15.99 11.39 -3.45
N TYR A 75 16.05 11.57 -2.14
CA TYR A 75 15.79 10.50 -1.17
C TYR A 75 14.77 11.01 -0.15
N PRO A 76 13.46 10.81 -0.38
CA PRO A 76 12.42 11.37 0.46
C PRO A 76 12.04 10.40 1.58
N ILE A 77 11.22 10.90 2.50
CA ILE A 77 10.54 10.13 3.53
C ILE A 77 9.15 10.70 3.76
N GLY A 78 8.23 9.88 4.27
CA GLY A 78 6.89 10.29 4.69
C GLY A 78 6.38 9.38 5.80
N PHE A 79 5.09 9.49 6.12
CA PHE A 79 4.43 8.63 7.10
C PHE A 79 3.10 8.11 6.57
N ASP A 80 2.93 6.79 6.54
CA ASP A 80 1.65 6.17 6.15
C ASP A 80 0.74 6.08 7.37
N ALA A 81 0.06 7.20 7.64
CA ALA A 81 -0.60 7.45 8.91
C ALA A 81 -2.12 7.16 8.91
N PHE A 82 -2.72 6.89 7.76
CA PHE A 82 -4.12 6.48 7.67
C PHE A 82 -4.29 4.96 7.78
N GLY A 83 -5.55 4.54 7.96
CA GLY A 83 -5.93 3.14 7.94
C GLY A 83 -5.69 2.39 9.24
N LEU A 84 -5.92 1.08 9.17
CA LEU A 84 -5.99 0.22 10.35
C LEU A 84 -4.74 0.14 11.22
N PRO A 85 -3.48 0.29 10.73
CA PRO A 85 -2.33 0.11 11.62
C PRO A 85 -2.32 1.21 12.68
N ALA A 86 -2.54 2.46 12.27
CA ALA A 86 -2.60 3.60 13.16
C ALA A 86 -3.85 3.56 14.05
N GLU A 87 -5.02 3.20 13.49
CA GLU A 87 -6.27 3.11 14.23
C GLU A 87 -6.25 1.99 15.29
N ASN A 88 -5.78 0.80 14.94
CA ASN A 88 -5.69 -0.32 15.88
C ASN A 88 -4.70 -0.04 17.01
N TYR A 89 -3.57 0.62 16.71
CA TYR A 89 -2.63 1.05 17.74
C TYR A 89 -3.31 2.03 18.71
N ALA A 90 -3.98 3.06 18.18
CA ALA A 90 -4.71 4.06 18.95
C ALA A 90 -5.78 3.44 19.88
N ILE A 91 -6.55 2.47 19.37
CA ILE A 91 -7.53 1.69 20.15
C ILE A 91 -6.82 0.94 21.28
N LYS A 92 -5.71 0.24 20.96
CA LYS A 92 -4.95 -0.56 21.94
C LYS A 92 -4.42 0.29 23.09
N VAL A 93 -3.95 1.51 22.82
CA VAL A 93 -3.41 2.41 23.84
C VAL A 93 -4.46 3.34 24.46
N GLY A 94 -5.72 3.25 24.03
CA GLY A 94 -6.83 4.02 24.59
C GLY A 94 -6.78 5.52 24.30
N VAL A 95 -6.24 5.94 23.15
CA VAL A 95 -6.21 7.36 22.75
C VAL A 95 -6.81 7.60 21.37
N LYS A 96 -7.16 8.85 21.06
CA LYS A 96 -7.62 9.22 19.70
C LYS A 96 -6.48 9.01 18.68
N PRO A 97 -6.76 8.48 17.48
CA PRO A 97 -5.75 8.25 16.45
C PRO A 97 -4.86 9.46 16.17
N GLN A 98 -5.45 10.65 16.05
CA GLN A 98 -4.72 11.90 15.77
C GLN A 98 -3.63 12.20 16.82
N ILE A 99 -3.90 11.89 18.09
CA ILE A 99 -2.95 12.11 19.19
C ILE A 99 -1.80 11.10 19.07
N SER A 100 -2.13 9.82 18.90
CA SER A 100 -1.11 8.77 18.76
C SER A 100 -0.24 8.96 17.51
N ILE A 101 -0.85 9.29 16.37
CA ILE A 101 -0.17 9.52 15.10
C ILE A 101 0.80 10.69 15.23
N ALA A 102 0.36 11.83 15.76
CA ALA A 102 1.22 13.00 15.94
C ALA A 102 2.41 12.69 16.87
N LYS A 103 2.18 11.96 17.97
CA LYS A 103 3.23 11.50 18.87
C LYS A 103 4.21 10.56 18.16
N ASN A 104 3.71 9.58 17.42
CA ASN A 104 4.52 8.55 16.77
C ASN A 104 5.34 9.15 15.63
N ILE A 105 4.76 10.03 14.79
CA ILE A 105 5.49 10.77 13.76
C ILE A 105 6.63 11.59 14.37
N LYS A 106 6.39 12.28 15.49
CA LYS A 106 7.44 13.02 16.20
C LYS A 106 8.57 12.10 16.68
N THR A 107 8.23 10.96 17.27
CA THR A 107 9.22 9.97 17.73
C THR A 107 10.01 9.37 16.57
N PHE A 108 9.34 8.94 15.50
CA PHE A 108 9.96 8.35 14.32
C PHE A 108 10.87 9.36 13.64
N THR A 109 10.41 10.60 13.45
CA THR A 109 11.23 11.69 12.89
C THR A 109 12.51 11.89 13.70
N LYS A 110 12.40 11.94 15.03
CA LYS A 110 13.57 12.05 15.91
C LYS A 110 14.54 10.88 15.69
N GLN A 111 14.06 9.64 15.73
CA GLN A 111 14.89 8.45 15.59
C GLN A 111 15.54 8.34 14.21
N LEU A 112 14.81 8.70 13.13
CA LEU A 112 15.34 8.74 11.77
C LEU A 112 16.44 9.80 11.62
N LYS A 113 16.24 11.00 12.21
CA LYS A 113 17.28 12.05 12.24
C LYS A 113 18.51 11.62 13.05
N GLU A 114 18.30 11.00 14.21
CA GLU A 114 19.38 10.46 15.06
C GLU A 114 20.15 9.31 14.38
N SER A 115 19.51 8.60 13.44
CA SER A 115 20.16 7.59 12.59
C SER A 115 21.04 8.20 11.49
N GLY A 116 20.95 9.52 11.24
CA GLY A 116 21.79 10.22 10.29
C GLY A 116 21.48 9.93 8.81
N PHE A 117 20.29 9.45 8.49
CA PHE A 117 19.89 9.21 7.09
C PHE A 117 19.82 10.50 6.28
N SER A 118 20.20 10.40 5.01
CA SER A 118 20.32 11.52 4.06
C SER A 118 19.00 11.86 3.36
N PHE A 119 17.91 11.92 4.12
CA PHE A 119 16.61 12.30 3.59
C PHE A 119 16.54 13.78 3.23
N ASP A 120 15.76 14.07 2.18
CA ASP A 120 15.25 15.41 1.92
C ASP A 120 14.03 15.68 2.84
N TRP A 121 14.31 16.22 4.02
CA TRP A 121 13.27 16.58 5.00
C TRP A 121 12.35 17.72 4.53
N SER A 122 12.70 18.48 3.49
CA SER A 122 11.84 19.55 2.97
C SER A 122 10.59 19.02 2.26
N ARG A 123 10.60 17.72 1.88
CA ARG A 123 9.52 17.05 1.13
C ARG A 123 8.78 16.01 1.98
N VAL A 124 8.94 16.04 3.30
CA VAL A 124 8.25 15.12 4.21
C VAL A 124 6.75 15.40 4.25
N PHE A 125 5.94 14.36 4.31
CA PHE A 125 4.48 14.45 4.42
C PHE A 125 3.93 13.34 5.32
N SER A 126 2.72 13.53 5.84
CA SER A 126 1.88 12.48 6.39
C SER A 126 0.67 12.24 5.50
N THR A 127 0.25 10.99 5.29
CA THR A 127 -0.96 10.70 4.51
C THR A 127 -2.24 11.24 5.14
N THR A 128 -2.19 11.60 6.43
CA THR A 128 -3.29 12.24 7.18
C THR A 128 -3.37 13.76 6.99
N ASP A 129 -2.40 14.39 6.33
CA ASP A 129 -2.40 15.84 6.15
C ASP A 129 -3.47 16.24 5.12
N PRO A 130 -4.30 17.28 5.38
CA PRO A 130 -5.29 17.76 4.41
C PRO A 130 -4.68 18.16 3.07
N GLU A 131 -3.47 18.71 3.09
CA GLU A 131 -2.71 19.05 1.89
C GLU A 131 -2.29 17.83 1.06
N TYR A 132 -2.26 16.65 1.67
CA TYR A 132 -2.01 15.38 1.00
C TYR A 132 -3.31 14.72 0.53
N TYR A 133 -4.23 14.39 1.43
CA TYR A 133 -5.40 13.57 1.08
C TYR A 133 -6.43 14.29 0.21
N LYS A 134 -6.37 15.63 0.08
CA LYS A 134 -7.18 16.33 -0.94
C LYS A 134 -6.90 15.81 -2.36
N TRP A 135 -5.67 15.36 -2.62
CA TRP A 135 -5.30 14.78 -3.90
C TRP A 135 -5.81 13.35 -4.07
N THR A 136 -5.89 12.56 -3.00
CA THR A 136 -6.49 11.21 -3.08
C THR A 136 -7.99 11.31 -3.33
N GLN A 137 -8.69 12.26 -2.70
CA GLN A 137 -10.08 12.60 -3.00
C GLN A 137 -10.24 13.05 -4.46
N TRP A 138 -9.36 13.92 -4.94
CA TRP A 138 -9.39 14.39 -6.32
C TRP A 138 -9.17 13.24 -7.33
N ILE A 139 -8.18 12.36 -7.11
CA ILE A 139 -7.92 11.18 -7.95
C ILE A 139 -9.15 10.28 -7.97
N PHE A 140 -9.75 10.00 -6.81
CA PHE A 140 -10.96 9.19 -6.72
C PHE A 140 -12.10 9.78 -7.56
N VAL A 141 -12.32 11.10 -7.50
CA VAL A 141 -13.33 11.78 -8.33
C VAL A 141 -13.01 11.65 -9.83
N GLN A 142 -11.74 11.72 -10.23
CA GLN A 142 -11.38 11.48 -11.64
C GLN A 142 -11.66 10.04 -12.06
N LEU A 143 -11.29 9.06 -11.23
CA LEU A 143 -11.58 7.64 -11.49
C LEU A 143 -13.09 7.39 -11.58
N PHE A 144 -13.89 8.03 -10.71
CA PHE A 144 -15.35 7.95 -10.75
C PHE A 144 -15.91 8.52 -12.06
N LYS A 145 -15.48 9.73 -12.46
CA LYS A 145 -15.89 10.35 -13.74
C LYS A 145 -15.55 9.50 -14.96
N GLN A 146 -14.45 8.75 -14.90
CA GLN A 146 -14.02 7.82 -15.96
C GLN A 146 -14.67 6.42 -15.85
N GLY A 147 -15.60 6.23 -14.91
CA GLY A 147 -16.27 4.96 -14.68
C GLY A 147 -15.35 3.84 -14.15
N LEU A 148 -14.18 4.20 -13.62
CA LEU A 148 -13.19 3.31 -13.02
C LEU A 148 -13.40 3.10 -11.52
N ALA A 149 -14.00 4.08 -10.82
CA ALA A 149 -14.52 3.89 -9.47
C ALA A 149 -16.05 3.75 -9.53
N TYR A 150 -16.62 2.77 -8.85
CA TYR A 150 -18.07 2.49 -8.89
C TYR A 150 -18.53 1.82 -7.61
N LYS A 151 -19.84 1.90 -7.33
CA LYS A 151 -20.46 1.13 -6.23
C LYS A 151 -21.11 -0.14 -6.76
N LYS A 152 -20.98 -1.22 -6.00
CA LYS A 152 -21.67 -2.49 -6.26
C LYS A 152 -21.97 -3.19 -4.94
N LYS A 153 -23.09 -3.90 -4.88
CA LYS A 153 -23.34 -4.90 -3.83
C LYS A 153 -22.61 -6.18 -4.21
N GLU A 154 -21.69 -6.58 -3.36
CA GLU A 154 -20.84 -7.74 -3.61
C GLU A 154 -20.54 -8.43 -2.28
N ASN A 155 -20.33 -9.75 -2.34
CA ASN A 155 -19.82 -10.47 -1.19
C ASN A 155 -18.35 -10.13 -1.01
N ILE A 156 -18.00 -9.67 0.18
CA ILE A 156 -16.62 -9.35 0.52
C ILE A 156 -16.14 -10.10 1.73
N ASN A 157 -14.82 -10.18 1.79
CA ASN A 157 -14.09 -10.59 2.97
C ASN A 157 -14.39 -9.59 4.10
N TRP A 158 -14.91 -10.08 5.21
CA TRP A 158 -15.22 -9.28 6.39
C TRP A 158 -14.49 -9.85 7.59
N CYS A 159 -13.61 -9.04 8.20
CA CYS A 159 -12.95 -9.44 9.44
C CYS A 159 -13.89 -9.19 10.62
N ILE A 160 -14.24 -10.24 11.37
CA ILE A 160 -15.16 -10.14 12.52
C ILE A 160 -14.53 -9.30 13.64
N SER A 161 -13.24 -9.49 13.89
CA SER A 161 -12.51 -8.80 14.97
C SER A 161 -12.31 -7.31 14.66
N CYS A 162 -11.81 -6.97 13.46
CA CYS A 162 -11.58 -5.58 13.05
C CYS A 162 -12.86 -4.85 12.65
N LYS A 163 -13.96 -5.57 12.34
CA LYS A 163 -15.26 -5.02 11.93
C LYS A 163 -15.19 -4.15 10.67
N ILE A 164 -14.45 -4.61 9.68
CA ILE A 164 -14.22 -3.93 8.39
C ILE A 164 -14.31 -4.92 7.23
N GLY A 165 -14.50 -4.38 6.03
CA GLY A 165 -14.24 -5.10 4.78
C GLY A 165 -12.75 -5.15 4.49
N LEU A 166 -12.29 -6.27 3.94
CA LEU A 166 -10.91 -6.50 3.50
C LEU A 166 -10.88 -6.68 1.99
N ALA A 167 -9.84 -6.16 1.34
CA ALA A 167 -9.51 -6.55 -0.02
C ALA A 167 -9.09 -8.03 -0.08
N ASN A 168 -9.07 -8.64 -1.26
CA ASN A 168 -8.59 -10.02 -1.40
C ASN A 168 -7.12 -10.12 -0.97
N GLU A 169 -6.34 -9.10 -1.27
CA GLU A 169 -4.93 -8.95 -0.92
C GLU A 169 -4.68 -8.93 0.61
N GLU A 170 -5.69 -8.53 1.40
CA GLU A 170 -5.60 -8.45 2.87
C GLU A 170 -6.05 -9.74 3.58
N VAL A 171 -6.38 -10.80 2.81
CA VAL A 171 -6.75 -12.13 3.32
C VAL A 171 -5.65 -13.13 3.01
N VAL A 172 -4.94 -13.57 4.05
CA VAL A 172 -3.81 -14.51 3.93
C VAL A 172 -4.19 -15.83 4.59
N ASN A 173 -4.18 -16.92 3.81
CA ASN A 173 -4.60 -18.26 4.26
C ASN A 173 -6.00 -18.29 4.90
N GLY A 174 -6.94 -17.49 4.38
CA GLY A 174 -8.31 -17.40 4.90
C GLY A 174 -8.47 -16.56 6.19
N ALA A 175 -7.41 -15.93 6.67
CA ALA A 175 -7.43 -15.07 7.86
C ALA A 175 -7.04 -13.62 7.53
N CYS A 176 -7.43 -12.69 8.40
CA CYS A 176 -7.06 -11.28 8.28
C CYS A 176 -5.54 -11.11 8.40
N GLU A 177 -4.89 -10.44 7.44
CA GLU A 177 -3.44 -10.22 7.41
C GLU A 177 -2.89 -9.55 8.69
N ARG A 178 -3.72 -8.80 9.43
CA ARG A 178 -3.30 -7.96 10.56
C ARG A 178 -3.52 -8.61 11.90
N CYS A 179 -4.75 -9.04 12.18
CA CYS A 179 -5.12 -9.59 13.48
C CYS A 179 -5.13 -11.13 13.52
N GLY A 180 -5.00 -11.79 12.37
CA GLY A 180 -5.11 -13.25 12.26
C GLY A 180 -6.52 -13.80 12.53
N GLY A 181 -7.51 -12.91 12.71
CA GLY A 181 -8.88 -13.29 13.03
C GLY A 181 -9.64 -13.86 11.84
N GLU A 182 -10.75 -14.53 12.14
CA GLU A 182 -11.66 -15.14 11.18
C GLU A 182 -12.21 -14.11 10.18
N VAL A 183 -12.24 -14.53 8.91
CA VAL A 183 -12.79 -13.79 7.78
C VAL A 183 -14.01 -14.53 7.25
N VAL A 184 -15.14 -13.83 7.18
CA VAL A 184 -16.39 -14.36 6.65
C VAL A 184 -16.83 -13.60 5.41
N MET A 185 -17.63 -14.23 4.55
CA MET A 185 -18.24 -13.55 3.42
C MET A 185 -19.47 -12.78 3.87
N LYS A 186 -19.51 -11.48 3.56
CA LYS A 186 -20.63 -10.60 3.89
C LYS A 186 -21.03 -9.76 2.68
N GLU A 187 -22.31 -9.78 2.34
CA GLU A 187 -22.83 -8.89 1.31
C GLU A 187 -22.82 -7.44 1.80
N LYS A 188 -22.15 -6.56 1.05
CA LYS A 188 -22.04 -5.13 1.36
C LYS A 188 -22.04 -4.33 0.06
N GLU A 189 -22.73 -3.20 0.09
CA GLU A 189 -22.52 -2.16 -0.91
C GLU A 189 -21.25 -1.38 -0.58
N GLN A 190 -20.33 -1.30 -1.52
CA GLN A 190 -19.04 -0.63 -1.34
C GLN A 190 -18.49 -0.06 -2.64
N TRP A 191 -17.47 0.77 -2.50
CA TRP A 191 -16.70 1.30 -3.62
C TRP A 191 -15.67 0.30 -4.09
N LEU A 192 -15.60 0.07 -5.39
CA LEU A 192 -14.58 -0.74 -6.05
C LEU A 192 -13.87 0.06 -7.12
N LEU A 193 -12.62 -0.33 -7.39
CA LEU A 193 -11.83 0.17 -8.52
C LEU A 193 -11.75 -0.92 -9.59
N LYS A 194 -12.00 -0.56 -10.85
CA LYS A 194 -11.93 -1.47 -12.02
C LYS A 194 -10.49 -1.79 -12.41
N ILE A 195 -9.69 -2.30 -11.47
CA ILE A 195 -8.32 -2.74 -11.72
C ILE A 195 -8.27 -3.85 -12.78
N THR A 196 -9.32 -4.69 -12.85
CA THR A 196 -9.46 -5.76 -13.86
C THR A 196 -9.48 -5.25 -15.30
N LYS A 197 -9.90 -4.00 -15.55
CA LYS A 197 -9.79 -3.36 -16.88
C LYS A 197 -8.34 -3.23 -17.35
N TYR A 198 -7.39 -3.31 -16.42
CA TYR A 198 -5.95 -3.21 -16.65
C TYR A 198 -5.22 -4.55 -16.42
N ALA A 199 -5.93 -5.66 -16.19
CA ALA A 199 -5.30 -6.95 -15.83
C ALA A 199 -4.29 -7.44 -16.87
N ASP A 200 -4.62 -7.37 -18.17
CA ASP A 200 -3.70 -7.74 -19.24
C ASP A 200 -2.43 -6.90 -19.21
N ARG A 201 -2.59 -5.56 -19.11
CA ARG A 201 -1.45 -4.65 -19.01
C ARG A 201 -0.60 -4.90 -17.76
N LEU A 202 -1.23 -5.19 -16.62
CA LEU A 202 -0.53 -5.48 -15.37
C LEU A 202 0.33 -6.76 -15.46
N ILE A 203 -0.03 -7.71 -16.34
CA ILE A 203 0.80 -8.89 -16.65
C ILE A 203 1.85 -8.52 -17.71
N ASP A 204 1.42 -8.00 -18.86
CA ASP A 204 2.28 -7.79 -20.03
C ASP A 204 3.37 -6.74 -19.76
N ASP A 205 3.09 -5.72 -18.92
CA ASP A 205 4.06 -4.69 -18.57
C ASP A 205 5.12 -5.18 -17.55
N LEU A 206 5.00 -6.39 -16.97
CA LEU A 206 6.03 -6.97 -16.08
C LEU A 206 7.36 -7.26 -16.81
N ASP A 207 7.32 -7.47 -18.12
CA ASP A 207 8.51 -7.64 -18.95
C ASP A 207 9.30 -6.34 -19.13
N LYS A 208 8.68 -5.19 -18.81
CA LYS A 208 9.27 -3.85 -18.97
C LYS A 208 9.93 -3.33 -17.69
N VAL A 209 9.81 -4.05 -16.57
CA VAL A 209 10.35 -3.65 -15.27
C VAL A 209 11.47 -4.57 -14.80
N ASP A 210 12.48 -3.96 -14.17
CA ASP A 210 13.61 -4.67 -13.56
C ASP A 210 13.25 -5.17 -12.16
N TYR A 211 12.29 -6.09 -12.09
CA TYR A 211 11.86 -6.72 -10.85
C TYR A 211 12.46 -8.12 -10.72
N LEU A 212 12.67 -8.58 -9.48
CA LEU A 212 13.04 -9.97 -9.22
C LEU A 212 11.98 -10.91 -9.79
N GLU A 213 12.41 -11.98 -10.44
CA GLU A 213 11.51 -12.95 -11.09
C GLU A 213 10.45 -13.50 -10.13
N ARG A 214 10.84 -13.81 -8.88
CA ARG A 214 9.88 -14.25 -7.85
C ARG A 214 8.73 -13.26 -7.65
N ILE A 215 9.00 -11.95 -7.69
CA ILE A 215 7.97 -10.91 -7.53
C ILE A 215 7.05 -10.88 -8.75
N LYS A 216 7.62 -10.95 -9.96
CA LYS A 216 6.83 -11.05 -11.20
C LYS A 216 5.93 -12.28 -11.17
N THR A 217 6.47 -13.46 -10.85
CA THR A 217 5.70 -14.71 -10.73
C THR A 217 4.57 -14.60 -9.71
N GLN A 218 4.81 -13.99 -8.55
CA GLN A 218 3.76 -13.77 -7.55
C GLN A 218 2.62 -12.90 -8.09
N GLN A 219 2.93 -11.82 -8.81
CA GLN A 219 1.91 -10.96 -9.42
C GLN A 219 1.14 -11.66 -10.55
N ILE A 220 1.83 -12.43 -11.41
CA ILE A 220 1.20 -13.21 -12.48
C ILE A 220 0.20 -14.21 -11.89
N ASN A 221 0.62 -14.96 -10.85
CA ASN A 221 -0.23 -15.93 -10.18
C ASN A 221 -1.40 -15.26 -9.44
N TRP A 222 -1.18 -14.07 -8.87
CA TRP A 222 -2.23 -13.28 -8.22
C TRP A 222 -3.30 -12.82 -9.21
N ILE A 223 -2.88 -12.30 -10.37
CA ILE A 223 -3.81 -11.86 -11.42
C ILE A 223 -4.54 -13.05 -12.04
N GLY A 224 -3.87 -14.21 -12.16
CA GLY A 224 -4.50 -15.49 -12.46
C GLY A 224 -5.19 -15.53 -13.82
N LYS A 225 -4.62 -14.85 -14.84
CA LYS A 225 -5.18 -14.84 -16.19
C LYS A 225 -5.29 -16.27 -16.72
N SER A 226 -6.49 -16.62 -17.18
CA SER A 226 -6.78 -17.92 -17.76
C SER A 226 -7.56 -17.76 -19.07
N VAL A 227 -7.17 -18.53 -20.08
CA VAL A 227 -7.77 -18.50 -21.42
C VAL A 227 -8.49 -19.80 -21.62
N GLY A 228 -9.74 -19.72 -22.05
CA GLY A 228 -10.63 -20.86 -22.16
C GLY A 228 -11.86 -20.55 -22.99
N ALA A 229 -12.88 -21.39 -22.87
CA ALA A 229 -14.17 -21.22 -23.53
C ALA A 229 -15.31 -21.15 -22.49
N GLU A 230 -16.29 -20.29 -22.74
CA GLU A 230 -17.58 -20.32 -22.04
C GLU A 230 -18.53 -21.25 -22.82
N VAL A 231 -18.86 -22.39 -22.23
CA VAL A 231 -19.86 -23.33 -22.78
C VAL A 231 -21.19 -23.10 -22.07
N ARG A 232 -22.28 -22.98 -22.83
CA ARG A 232 -23.62 -22.77 -22.29
C ARG A 232 -24.42 -24.05 -22.34
N PHE A 233 -24.68 -24.65 -21.18
CA PHE A 233 -25.49 -25.86 -21.06
C PHE A 233 -26.95 -25.52 -20.89
N LYS A 234 -27.83 -26.04 -21.74
CA LYS A 234 -29.27 -25.84 -21.57
C LYS A 234 -29.75 -26.56 -20.31
N ILE A 235 -30.46 -25.86 -19.43
CA ILE A 235 -31.03 -26.46 -18.22
C ILE A 235 -32.35 -27.14 -18.62
N THR A 236 -32.43 -28.45 -18.42
CA THR A 236 -33.70 -29.18 -18.52
C THR A 236 -34.28 -29.32 -17.11
N THR A 237 -35.32 -28.56 -16.80
CA THR A 237 -36.11 -28.80 -15.59
C THR A 237 -36.81 -30.16 -15.76
N PRO A 238 -36.59 -31.16 -14.89
CA PRO A 238 -37.50 -32.29 -14.83
C PRO A 238 -38.89 -31.75 -14.51
N ALA A 239 -39.94 -32.23 -15.17
CA ALA A 239 -41.32 -31.87 -14.84
C ALA A 239 -41.57 -32.21 -13.36
N ARG A 240 -41.45 -31.21 -12.48
CA ARG A 240 -41.82 -31.35 -11.07
C ARG A 240 -43.33 -31.56 -11.06
N SER A 241 -43.78 -32.68 -10.51
CA SER A 241 -45.20 -32.95 -10.25
C SER A 241 -45.83 -31.71 -9.65
N ALA A 242 -46.93 -31.26 -10.26
CA ALA A 242 -47.65 -30.05 -9.90
C ALA A 242 -48.01 -30.07 -8.41
N ASP A 243 -47.32 -29.29 -7.57
CA ASP A 243 -47.81 -28.91 -6.23
C ASP A 243 -46.99 -27.84 -5.49
N LEU A 244 -46.10 -27.07 -6.12
CA LEU A 244 -45.49 -25.91 -5.47
C LEU A 244 -45.39 -24.72 -6.44
N ALA A 245 -46.33 -23.79 -6.27
CA ALA A 245 -46.35 -22.49 -6.91
C ALA A 245 -45.08 -21.70 -6.57
N THR A 246 -44.11 -21.71 -7.48
CA THR A 246 -43.02 -20.75 -7.49
C THR A 246 -42.99 -20.13 -8.89
N PRO A 247 -43.10 -18.80 -9.02
CA PRO A 247 -43.14 -18.18 -10.34
C PRO A 247 -41.79 -18.38 -11.05
N PRO A 248 -41.80 -18.63 -12.38
CA PRO A 248 -40.58 -18.82 -13.15
C PRO A 248 -39.74 -17.54 -13.10
N SER A 249 -38.47 -17.67 -12.66
CA SER A 249 -37.50 -16.59 -12.71
C SER A 249 -37.28 -16.17 -14.17
N LYS A 250 -37.52 -14.89 -14.47
CA LYS A 250 -37.18 -14.30 -15.77
C LYS A 250 -35.64 -14.23 -15.90
N GLY A 251 -35.03 -15.24 -16.52
CA GLY A 251 -33.61 -15.25 -16.86
C GLY A 251 -33.10 -16.59 -17.38
N GLY A 252 -33.06 -16.73 -18.72
CA GLY A 252 -32.26 -17.67 -19.54
C GLY A 252 -32.10 -19.14 -19.12
N ASP A 253 -32.60 -20.06 -19.96
CA ASP A 253 -32.49 -21.54 -19.85
C ASP A 253 -31.06 -22.13 -19.95
N TYR A 254 -30.01 -21.43 -19.53
CA TYR A 254 -28.62 -21.89 -19.72
C TYR A 254 -27.76 -21.70 -18.48
N LEU A 255 -26.96 -22.71 -18.17
CA LEU A 255 -25.86 -22.67 -17.20
C LEU A 255 -24.55 -22.38 -17.96
N PRO A 256 -23.93 -21.19 -17.82
CA PRO A 256 -22.61 -20.94 -18.36
C PRO A 256 -21.55 -21.65 -17.52
N VAL A 257 -20.67 -22.39 -18.18
CA VAL A 257 -19.52 -23.07 -17.58
C VAL A 257 -18.28 -22.61 -18.31
N PHE A 258 -17.34 -22.01 -17.58
CA PHE A 258 -16.02 -21.68 -18.10
C PHE A 258 -15.09 -22.89 -17.98
N THR A 259 -14.44 -23.28 -19.07
CA THR A 259 -13.44 -24.35 -19.11
C THR A 259 -12.15 -23.81 -19.70
N THR A 260 -11.01 -24.23 -19.15
CA THR A 260 -9.65 -23.79 -19.52
C THR A 260 -8.85 -24.95 -20.07
#